data_AF-A0AAE9ECT7-F1
#
_entry.id   AF-A0AAE9ECT7-F1
#
_cell.length_a   1.000
_cell.length_b   1.000
_cell.length_c   1.000
_cell.angle_alpha   90.00
_cell.angle_beta   90.00
_cell.angle_gamma   90.00
#
_symmetry.space_group_name_H-M   'P 1'
#
loop_
_entity.id
_entity.type
_entity.pdbx_description
1 polymer ?
#
loop_
_entity_poly.entity_id
_entity_poly.type
_entity_poly.pdbx_seq_one_letter_code
_entity_poly.pdbx_strand_id
1 'polypeptide(L)'
;MSSPPPASPLSRILKISSLEFDSSSESSESSEPLMPWEESLESSEPSDLSEPLEHSELSEPSPAHSSNSRCFDLTNPDTVAPPSLSTSVAELPSNAPEGGRLAENLVTAIIQHMKTDIRMHLAQQIPAIRDIEASVPINSNRLCLDGYTLIVDETIYTLDTHDPCGAPIGYINFAMKSKRHIKIERIQGGDEHEAMVFLMNKLFGKRPQPMNIGYLGIENKPEVLPFPEHLRFLIDDLKINHNAEESLNAISPFLDPHSFPLDTILITGTRTKGKYNHKIIQSARNIEIVDFSSYCSWMTAVQEFHCNQVHVQANMFRPADFIKLMEALIRCPREAGTFISAGVDKYETVERIMVKAKENVPMVNVDEEFKGCPDFPDVLLIPVTKDKQLALYATHNLGRYTYDGHFSTYDVNLCVLSI
;
A
#
# COMPACT_ATOMS: atom_id res chain seq x y z
N MET A 1 12.97 38.91 -9.49
CA MET A 1 13.90 37.78 -9.28
C MET A 1 13.04 36.56 -9.08
N SER A 2 12.56 35.99 -10.19
CA SER A 2 11.70 34.80 -10.18
C SER A 2 12.55 33.57 -9.90
N SER A 3 12.16 32.79 -8.90
CA SER A 3 12.70 31.46 -8.67
C SER A 3 12.60 30.61 -9.94
N PRO A 4 13.61 29.77 -10.25
CA PRO A 4 13.58 28.94 -11.44
C PRO A 4 12.33 28.05 -11.45
N PRO A 5 11.74 27.75 -12.62
CA PRO A 5 10.61 26.86 -12.68
C PRO A 5 11.01 25.48 -12.12
N PRO A 6 10.16 24.86 -11.31
CA PRO A 6 10.48 23.60 -10.64
C PRO A 6 10.80 22.52 -11.68
N ALA A 7 11.88 21.78 -11.48
CA ALA A 7 12.12 20.55 -12.24
C ALA A 7 10.95 19.57 -12.01
N SER A 8 10.62 18.72 -12.99
CA SER A 8 9.56 17.73 -12.79
C SER A 8 9.90 16.87 -11.57
N PRO A 9 9.01 16.80 -10.56
CA PRO A 9 9.17 15.85 -9.49
C PRO A 9 8.80 14.48 -10.09
N LEU A 10 9.72 13.85 -10.81
CA LEU A 10 9.63 12.39 -10.98
C LEU A 10 9.71 11.81 -9.56
N SER A 11 8.58 11.34 -9.04
CA SER A 11 8.49 11.02 -7.62
C SER A 11 9.51 9.98 -7.20
N ARG A 12 9.74 9.99 -5.89
CA ARG A 12 10.37 8.91 -5.17
C ARG A 12 9.69 7.55 -5.45
N ILE A 13 8.38 7.52 -5.71
CA ILE A 13 7.61 6.29 -5.90
C ILE A 13 8.00 5.57 -7.20
N LEU A 14 8.11 6.27 -8.33
CA LEU A 14 8.54 5.65 -9.59
C LEU A 14 9.96 5.07 -9.50
N LYS A 15 10.80 5.62 -8.61
CA LYS A 15 12.14 5.08 -8.28
C LYS A 15 12.07 3.88 -7.33
N ILE A 16 11.08 3.83 -6.44
CA ILE A 16 10.88 2.72 -5.50
C ILE A 16 10.23 1.52 -6.20
N SER A 17 9.29 1.74 -7.12
CA SER A 17 8.64 0.66 -7.89
C SER A 17 9.63 -0.04 -8.85
N SER A 18 10.69 0.64 -9.26
CA SER A 18 11.72 0.09 -10.15
C SER A 18 12.86 -0.64 -9.44
N LEU A 19 12.87 -0.65 -8.10
CA LEU A 19 13.74 -1.49 -7.28
C LEU A 19 13.09 -2.88 -7.10
N GLU A 20 13.03 -3.68 -8.16
CA GLU A 20 12.67 -5.11 -8.06
C GLU A 20 13.77 -6.01 -8.63
N PHE A 21 13.90 -7.17 -7.98
CA PHE A 21 14.97 -8.15 -8.12
C PHE A 21 14.80 -8.92 -9.44
N ASP A 22 15.87 -9.02 -10.23
CA ASP A 22 15.94 -9.93 -11.39
C ASP A 22 15.60 -11.35 -10.95
N SER A 23 14.38 -11.79 -11.23
CA SER A 23 13.95 -13.18 -11.05
C SER A 23 14.30 -14.00 -12.29
N SER A 24 15.57 -13.97 -12.66
CA SER A 24 16.11 -14.87 -13.68
C SER A 24 17.35 -15.58 -13.14
N SER A 25 17.16 -16.75 -12.52
CA SER A 25 18.10 -17.88 -12.64
C SER A 25 17.59 -19.13 -11.91
N GLU A 26 17.47 -20.17 -12.74
CA GLU A 26 17.89 -21.56 -12.49
C GLU A 26 17.22 -22.33 -11.34
N SER A 27 16.22 -23.12 -11.74
CA SER A 27 15.72 -24.29 -11.03
C SER A 27 16.85 -25.27 -10.72
N SER A 28 17.23 -25.39 -9.45
CA SER A 28 17.83 -26.60 -8.92
C SER A 28 16.75 -27.39 -8.19
N GLU A 29 16.28 -28.47 -8.79
CA GLU A 29 15.42 -29.46 -8.16
C GLU A 29 16.14 -30.09 -6.96
N SER A 30 15.59 -29.94 -5.76
CA SER A 30 15.83 -30.87 -4.66
C SER A 30 14.49 -31.23 -4.06
N SER A 31 14.04 -32.45 -4.36
CA SER A 31 12.82 -33.05 -3.84
C SER A 31 12.98 -33.32 -2.34
N GLU A 32 12.23 -32.60 -1.50
CA GLU A 32 12.03 -33.00 -0.11
C GLU A 32 10.70 -33.77 0.04
N PRO A 33 10.67 -34.84 0.84
CA PRO A 33 9.50 -35.71 0.95
C PRO A 33 8.38 -35.07 1.77
N LEU A 34 7.14 -35.42 1.40
CA LEU A 34 5.91 -35.13 2.14
C LEU A 34 6.03 -35.66 3.57
N MET A 35 5.89 -34.80 4.57
CA MET A 35 5.77 -35.19 5.98
C MET A 35 4.29 -35.46 6.32
N PRO A 36 3.92 -36.68 6.73
CA PRO A 36 2.63 -36.94 7.36
C PRO A 36 2.69 -36.48 8.82
N TRP A 37 1.63 -35.84 9.31
CA TRP A 37 1.44 -35.60 10.73
C TRP A 37 0.86 -36.88 11.36
N GLU A 38 1.49 -37.40 12.41
CA GLU A 38 0.95 -38.49 13.25
C GLU A 38 0.17 -37.94 14.45
N GLU A 39 -0.75 -38.81 14.90
CA GLU A 39 -1.89 -38.63 15.78
C GLU A 39 -1.58 -38.53 17.28
N SER A 40 -2.57 -38.02 18.02
CA SER A 40 -2.98 -38.41 19.38
C SER A 40 -4.32 -37.68 19.64
N LEU A 41 -5.48 -38.28 19.92
CA LEU A 41 -5.82 -39.47 20.70
C LEU A 41 -7.22 -40.04 20.32
N GLU A 42 -7.32 -41.36 20.46
CA GLU A 42 -8.47 -42.17 20.93
C GLU A 42 -9.70 -42.39 20.03
N SER A 43 -9.57 -43.45 19.21
CA SER A 43 -10.44 -44.65 19.16
C SER A 43 -11.93 -44.53 19.53
N SER A 44 -12.81 -44.85 18.57
CA SER A 44 -13.69 -46.04 18.60
C SER A 44 -14.54 -46.12 17.32
N GLU A 45 -14.26 -47.12 16.49
CA GLU A 45 -15.17 -47.69 15.48
C GLU A 45 -16.22 -48.61 16.19
N PRO A 46 -17.39 -48.98 15.58
CA PRO A 46 -17.47 -49.51 14.21
C PRO A 46 -18.72 -49.14 13.35
N SER A 47 -18.49 -49.26 12.03
CA SER A 47 -19.29 -49.92 10.98
C SER A 47 -20.83 -49.86 11.04
N ASP A 48 -21.49 -49.31 10.01
CA ASP A 48 -22.06 -50.09 8.90
C ASP A 48 -22.97 -49.26 7.95
N LEU A 49 -22.73 -49.48 6.65
CA LEU A 49 -23.64 -49.57 5.50
C LEU A 49 -24.97 -48.79 5.39
N SER A 50 -25.15 -48.27 4.15
CA SER A 50 -26.38 -48.16 3.34
C SER A 50 -27.34 -46.96 3.49
N GLU A 51 -27.30 -46.10 2.47
CA GLU A 51 -28.41 -45.35 1.84
C GLU A 51 -29.42 -46.31 1.14
N PRO A 52 -30.61 -45.90 0.57
CA PRO A 52 -31.25 -44.57 0.47
C PRO A 52 -32.82 -44.55 0.54
N LEU A 53 -33.44 -43.37 0.23
CA LEU A 53 -34.84 -43.10 -0.22
C LEU A 53 -35.94 -43.16 0.88
N GLU A 54 -37.03 -42.37 0.96
CA GLU A 54 -37.64 -41.30 0.16
C GLU A 54 -38.84 -40.68 0.95
N HIS A 55 -39.25 -39.46 0.57
CA HIS A 55 -40.60 -38.84 0.63
C HIS A 55 -41.17 -38.08 1.87
N SER A 56 -41.50 -36.80 1.58
CA SER A 56 -42.71 -36.00 1.90
C SER A 56 -43.03 -35.67 3.37
N GLU A 57 -43.55 -34.51 3.78
CA GLU A 57 -44.09 -33.31 3.13
C GLU A 57 -44.35 -32.25 4.24
N LEU A 58 -44.43 -30.97 3.85
CA LEU A 58 -45.31 -29.91 4.39
C LEU A 58 -45.08 -29.30 5.80
N SER A 59 -44.79 -27.98 5.78
CA SER A 59 -45.51 -26.87 6.49
C SER A 59 -44.65 -25.94 7.36
N GLU A 60 -44.64 -24.64 7.02
CA GLU A 60 -44.20 -23.48 7.83
C GLU A 60 -45.22 -23.16 8.99
N PRO A 61 -45.13 -22.02 9.72
CA PRO A 61 -44.12 -21.63 10.72
C PRO A 61 -44.72 -21.11 12.06
N SER A 62 -43.88 -21.04 13.13
CA SER A 62 -43.94 -20.10 14.29
C SER A 62 -45.16 -20.18 15.26
N PRO A 63 -45.07 -19.83 16.58
CA PRO A 63 -44.52 -18.55 17.08
C PRO A 63 -43.81 -18.55 18.47
N ALA A 64 -43.37 -17.35 18.82
CA ALA A 64 -42.66 -16.86 20.00
C ALA A 64 -43.26 -17.25 21.38
N HIS A 65 -42.43 -17.21 22.44
CA HIS A 65 -42.59 -16.33 23.62
C HIS A 65 -41.49 -16.54 24.69
N SER A 66 -40.89 -15.41 25.14
CA SER A 66 -40.57 -15.00 26.52
C SER A 66 -40.10 -16.06 27.55
N SER A 67 -39.08 -15.87 28.40
CA SER A 67 -38.91 -14.78 29.37
C SER A 67 -37.80 -15.13 30.38
N ASN A 68 -37.17 -14.09 30.94
CA ASN A 68 -36.69 -13.92 32.32
C ASN A 68 -35.53 -14.76 32.92
N SER A 69 -34.39 -14.07 33.08
CA SER A 69 -33.74 -13.68 34.35
C SER A 69 -33.83 -14.58 35.60
N ARG A 70 -32.65 -14.81 36.22
CA ARG A 70 -32.37 -14.46 37.64
C ARG A 70 -30.91 -14.72 38.05
N CYS A 71 -30.30 -13.71 38.65
CA CYS A 71 -29.09 -13.78 39.48
C CYS A 71 -29.36 -14.53 40.78
N PHE A 72 -28.33 -15.16 41.36
CA PHE A 72 -28.20 -15.33 42.81
C PHE A 72 -26.73 -15.25 43.23
N ASP A 73 -26.46 -14.25 44.05
CA ASP A 73 -25.32 -14.06 44.94
C ASP A 73 -25.67 -14.72 46.28
N LEU A 74 -24.71 -15.21 47.07
CA LEU A 74 -24.84 -15.32 48.54
C LEU A 74 -23.49 -15.67 49.22
N THR A 75 -23.30 -14.96 50.33
CA THR A 75 -22.13 -14.70 51.17
C THR A 75 -21.83 -15.74 52.26
N ASN A 76 -20.59 -15.65 52.79
CA ASN A 76 -20.01 -16.30 53.98
C ASN A 76 -20.67 -15.88 55.31
N PRO A 77 -20.42 -16.56 56.47
CA PRO A 77 -19.54 -15.94 57.51
C PRO A 77 -18.79 -16.88 58.51
N ASP A 78 -17.62 -16.39 59.01
CA ASP A 78 -17.03 -16.34 60.40
C ASP A 78 -17.01 -17.57 61.36
N THR A 79 -16.09 -17.84 62.33
CA THR A 79 -14.87 -17.28 62.99
C THR A 79 -14.19 -18.45 63.79
N VAL A 80 -12.91 -18.49 64.18
CA VAL A 80 -12.31 -18.12 65.52
C VAL A 80 -10.84 -18.65 65.59
N ALA A 81 -9.92 -17.90 66.22
CA ALA A 81 -8.53 -18.27 66.66
C ALA A 81 -8.32 -17.81 68.14
N PRO A 82 -7.14 -17.80 68.83
CA PRO A 82 -5.82 -18.50 68.78
C PRO A 82 -5.38 -19.00 70.22
N PRO A 83 -4.08 -19.21 70.66
CA PRO A 83 -3.00 -18.19 70.79
C PRO A 83 -1.53 -18.64 70.53
N SER A 84 -0.65 -17.62 70.61
CA SER A 84 0.75 -17.38 70.24
C SER A 84 1.90 -18.09 70.98
N LEU A 85 3.10 -18.10 70.36
CA LEU A 85 4.40 -17.85 71.02
C LEU A 85 5.42 -17.22 70.04
N SER A 86 6.04 -16.13 70.49
CA SER A 86 7.01 -15.27 69.80
C SER A 86 8.46 -15.72 70.03
N THR A 87 9.32 -15.65 69.02
CA THR A 87 10.74 -15.28 69.23
C THR A 87 11.35 -14.67 67.97
N SER A 88 11.98 -13.52 68.16
CA SER A 88 12.72 -12.71 67.20
C SER A 88 14.10 -13.27 66.87
N VAL A 89 14.51 -13.25 65.60
CA VAL A 89 15.91 -13.05 65.20
C VAL A 89 15.93 -12.16 63.96
N ALA A 90 16.73 -11.10 64.05
CA ALA A 90 16.93 -10.08 63.04
C ALA A 90 17.93 -10.52 61.94
N GLU A 91 17.76 -9.89 60.78
CA GLU A 91 18.75 -9.60 59.72
C GLU A 91 19.35 -10.73 58.87
N LEU A 92 18.95 -10.73 57.59
CA LEU A 92 19.86 -10.70 56.44
C LEU A 92 19.08 -10.12 55.24
N PRO A 93 19.55 -9.04 54.57
CA PRO A 93 18.90 -8.54 53.38
C PRO A 93 19.19 -9.50 52.24
N SER A 94 18.14 -10.16 51.72
CA SER A 94 18.23 -10.84 50.44
C SER A 94 18.35 -9.78 49.33
N ASN A 95 19.57 -9.31 49.10
CA ASN A 95 19.94 -8.69 47.82
C ASN A 95 19.90 -9.79 46.74
N ALA A 96 18.69 -10.16 46.33
CA ALA A 96 18.49 -10.70 44.99
C ALA A 96 18.57 -9.49 44.06
N PRO A 97 19.51 -9.43 43.10
CA PRO A 97 19.48 -8.38 42.10
C PRO A 97 18.16 -8.53 41.35
N GLU A 98 17.46 -7.43 41.12
CA GLU A 98 16.37 -7.32 40.14
C GLU A 98 16.92 -7.61 38.73
N GLY A 99 17.31 -8.85 38.46
CA GLY A 99 17.97 -9.31 37.24
C GLY A 99 17.01 -9.54 36.08
N GLY A 100 15.87 -8.85 36.05
CA GLY A 100 14.81 -9.06 35.03
C GLY A 100 14.44 -7.82 34.22
N ARG A 101 14.49 -6.62 34.81
CA ARG A 101 13.92 -5.41 34.17
C ARG A 101 14.91 -4.61 33.32
N LEU A 102 16.21 -4.86 33.47
CA LEU A 102 17.24 -4.32 32.56
C LEU A 102 17.25 -5.05 31.20
N ALA A 103 16.67 -6.24 31.09
CA ALA A 103 16.68 -7.04 29.85
C ALA A 103 15.63 -6.58 28.82
N GLU A 104 14.38 -6.32 29.24
CA GLU A 104 13.30 -5.99 28.30
C GLU A 104 13.55 -4.67 27.56
N ASN A 105 13.93 -3.61 28.26
CA ASN A 105 14.21 -2.31 27.64
C ASN A 105 15.38 -2.38 26.64
N LEU A 106 16.40 -3.19 26.92
CA LEU A 106 17.51 -3.41 26.01
C LEU A 106 17.09 -4.22 24.78
N VAL A 107 16.30 -5.28 24.97
CA VAL A 107 15.75 -6.08 23.86
C VAL A 107 14.83 -5.23 22.98
N THR A 108 13.95 -4.43 23.57
CA THR A 108 13.12 -3.44 22.87
C THR A 108 13.97 -2.47 22.06
N ALA A 109 15.03 -1.89 22.65
CA ALA A 109 15.93 -0.98 21.95
C ALA A 109 16.66 -1.66 20.79
N ILE A 110 17.13 -2.89 20.98
CA ILE A 110 17.76 -3.69 19.90
C ILE A 110 16.74 -3.90 18.78
N ILE A 111 15.56 -4.43 19.09
CA ILE A 111 14.49 -4.72 18.12
C ILE A 111 14.06 -3.46 17.35
N GLN A 112 14.03 -2.30 18.01
CA GLN A 112 13.70 -1.02 17.37
C GLN A 112 14.72 -0.62 16.28
N HIS A 113 15.98 -1.00 16.45
CA HIS A 113 17.05 -0.72 15.48
C HIS A 113 17.28 -1.86 14.46
N MET A 114 16.58 -2.99 14.59
CA MET A 114 16.63 -4.08 13.62
C MET A 114 15.72 -3.81 12.44
N LYS A 115 16.11 -4.31 11.25
CA LYS A 115 15.24 -4.32 10.08
C LYS A 115 13.99 -5.18 10.33
N THR A 116 12.85 -4.74 9.80
CA THR A 116 11.52 -5.33 10.01
C THR A 116 11.45 -6.81 9.66
N ASP A 117 11.98 -7.20 8.50
CA ASP A 117 12.04 -8.59 8.03
C ASP A 117 12.81 -9.51 9.01
N ILE A 118 13.97 -9.06 9.50
CA ILE A 118 14.83 -9.84 10.39
C ILE A 118 14.14 -10.08 11.75
N ARG A 119 13.59 -9.02 12.36
CA ARG A 119 12.93 -9.15 13.67
C ARG A 119 11.64 -9.98 13.59
N MET A 120 10.88 -9.89 12.50
CA MET A 120 9.71 -10.76 12.28
C MET A 120 10.13 -12.22 12.17
N HIS A 121 11.20 -12.51 11.43
CA HIS A 121 11.75 -13.86 11.34
C HIS A 121 12.23 -14.38 12.71
N LEU A 122 12.95 -13.56 13.48
CA LEU A 122 13.41 -13.94 14.83
C LEU A 122 12.25 -14.20 15.79
N ALA A 123 11.20 -13.37 15.80
CA ALA A 123 10.03 -13.57 16.65
C ALA A 123 9.19 -14.81 16.26
N GLN A 124 9.31 -15.28 15.03
CA GLN A 124 8.75 -16.56 14.61
C GLN A 124 9.55 -17.74 15.18
N GLN A 125 10.87 -17.66 15.17
CA GLN A 125 11.78 -18.72 15.67
C GLN A 125 11.88 -18.74 17.20
N ILE A 126 11.72 -17.59 17.86
CA ILE A 126 11.89 -17.42 19.30
C ILE A 126 10.58 -16.87 19.89
N PRO A 127 9.67 -17.73 20.38
CA PRO A 127 8.38 -17.29 20.91
C PRO A 127 8.48 -16.31 22.09
N ALA A 128 9.53 -16.42 22.91
CA ALA A 128 9.71 -15.61 24.11
C ALA A 128 9.88 -14.10 23.84
N ILE A 129 10.32 -13.71 22.63
CA ILE A 129 10.48 -12.28 22.27
C ILE A 129 9.30 -11.72 21.50
N ARG A 130 8.27 -12.53 21.19
CA ARG A 130 7.19 -12.15 20.28
C ARG A 130 6.35 -10.99 20.82
N ASP A 131 6.05 -10.98 22.10
CA ASP A 131 5.22 -9.92 22.69
C ASP A 131 6.01 -8.60 22.81
N ILE A 132 7.30 -8.68 23.12
CA ILE A 132 8.22 -7.54 23.10
C ILE A 132 8.35 -6.99 21.67
N GLU A 133 8.57 -7.86 20.69
CA GLU A 133 8.63 -7.50 19.28
C GLU A 133 7.34 -6.83 18.80
N ALA A 134 6.19 -7.40 19.13
CA ALA A 134 4.90 -6.86 18.72
C ALA A 134 4.61 -5.48 19.35
N SER A 135 5.18 -5.19 20.53
CA SER A 135 5.06 -3.88 21.19
C SER A 135 5.89 -2.78 20.53
N VAL A 136 6.96 -3.13 19.81
CA VAL A 136 7.82 -2.15 19.14
C VAL A 136 7.21 -1.79 17.78
N PRO A 137 7.05 -0.50 17.45
CA PRO A 137 6.52 -0.07 16.16
C PRO A 137 7.29 -0.68 14.98
N ILE A 138 6.56 -1.08 13.95
CA ILE A 138 7.15 -1.47 12.66
C ILE A 138 7.38 -0.20 11.85
N ASN A 139 8.59 -0.10 11.29
CA ASN A 139 8.92 0.87 10.25
C ASN A 139 9.28 0.07 9.00
N SER A 140 8.40 0.10 8.00
CA SER A 140 8.64 -0.51 6.70
C SER A 140 8.80 0.60 5.66
N ASN A 141 9.72 0.43 4.72
CA ASN A 141 9.81 1.36 3.60
C ASN A 141 8.72 1.06 2.58
N ARG A 142 8.39 -0.23 2.38
CA ARG A 142 7.45 -0.69 1.35
C ARG A 142 6.55 -1.80 1.89
N LEU A 143 5.24 -1.62 1.76
CA LEU A 143 4.25 -2.68 1.89
C LEU A 143 3.38 -2.67 0.65
N CYS A 144 3.31 -3.77 -0.10
CA CYS A 144 2.41 -3.88 -1.25
C CYS A 144 1.57 -5.14 -1.12
N LEU A 145 0.26 -5.02 -1.33
CA LEU A 145 -0.63 -6.14 -1.54
C LEU A 145 -1.03 -6.14 -3.01
N ASP A 146 -0.62 -7.16 -3.75
CA ASP A 146 -0.96 -7.40 -5.15
C ASP A 146 -1.71 -8.73 -5.27
N GLY A 147 -3.05 -8.68 -5.27
CA GLY A 147 -3.89 -9.88 -5.17
C GLY A 147 -3.58 -10.67 -3.88
N TYR A 148 -3.08 -11.91 -4.04
CA TYR A 148 -2.59 -12.76 -2.94
C TYR A 148 -1.07 -12.84 -2.86
N THR A 149 -0.39 -11.83 -3.39
CA THR A 149 1.03 -11.56 -3.14
C THR A 149 1.19 -10.39 -2.18
N LEU A 150 1.94 -10.60 -1.10
CA LEU A 150 2.30 -9.59 -0.12
C LEU A 150 3.81 -9.30 -0.22
N ILE A 151 4.16 -8.04 -0.43
CA ILE A 151 5.54 -7.57 -0.46
C ILE A 151 5.79 -6.73 0.78
N VAL A 152 6.76 -7.12 1.61
CA VAL A 152 7.23 -6.37 2.78
C VAL A 152 8.71 -6.08 2.56
N ASP A 153 9.02 -4.82 2.27
CA ASP A 153 10.36 -4.35 1.88
C ASP A 153 10.95 -5.19 0.72
N GLU A 154 11.86 -6.10 1.06
CA GLU A 154 12.61 -6.96 0.12
C GLU A 154 12.15 -8.43 0.17
N THR A 155 11.09 -8.71 0.92
CA THR A 155 10.53 -10.05 1.11
C THR A 155 9.16 -10.14 0.45
N ILE A 156 8.98 -11.15 -0.39
CA ILE A 156 7.77 -11.42 -1.15
C ILE A 156 7.16 -12.71 -0.60
N TYR A 157 5.88 -12.65 -0.26
CA TYR A 157 5.06 -13.78 0.14
C TYR A 157 3.98 -13.98 -0.93
N THR A 158 3.92 -15.15 -1.54
CA THR A 158 2.95 -15.48 -2.59
C THR A 158 2.11 -16.67 -2.14
N LEU A 159 0.80 -16.56 -2.29
CA LEU A 159 -0.16 -17.65 -2.16
C LEU A 159 -0.79 -17.88 -3.52
N ASP A 160 -0.71 -19.10 -4.04
CA ASP A 160 -1.25 -19.47 -5.34
C ASP A 160 -1.84 -20.89 -5.33
N THR A 161 -3.02 -21.04 -5.89
CA THR A 161 -3.74 -22.31 -6.08
C THR A 161 -3.65 -22.86 -7.51
N HIS A 162 -3.01 -22.13 -8.42
CA HIS A 162 -2.88 -22.52 -9.81
C HIS A 162 -1.65 -23.39 -10.05
N ASP A 163 -1.84 -24.47 -10.80
CA ASP A 163 -0.74 -25.20 -11.43
C ASP A 163 -0.27 -24.38 -12.65
N PRO A 164 1.04 -24.22 -12.91
CA PRO A 164 1.52 -23.75 -14.21
C PRO A 164 0.92 -24.52 -15.41
N CYS A 165 0.41 -25.74 -15.21
CA CYS A 165 -0.31 -26.52 -16.22
C CYS A 165 -1.85 -26.29 -16.27
N GLY A 166 -2.40 -25.42 -15.42
CA GLY A 166 -3.81 -25.03 -15.40
C GLY A 166 -4.77 -26.03 -14.75
N ALA A 167 -4.27 -27.07 -14.08
CA ALA A 167 -5.09 -28.00 -13.32
C ALA A 167 -5.45 -27.40 -11.94
N PRO A 168 -6.71 -27.52 -11.48
CA PRO A 168 -7.06 -27.14 -10.12
C PRO A 168 -6.30 -28.03 -9.14
N ILE A 169 -5.49 -27.39 -8.29
CA ILE A 169 -4.70 -28.10 -7.30
C ILE A 169 -5.50 -28.16 -5.99
N GLY A 170 -5.56 -29.32 -5.35
CA GLY A 170 -6.13 -29.48 -4.01
C GLY A 170 -5.26 -28.92 -2.88
N TYR A 171 -4.31 -28.01 -3.15
CA TYR A 171 -3.43 -27.40 -2.16
C TYR A 171 -3.05 -25.96 -2.58
N ILE A 172 -2.78 -25.11 -1.59
CA ILE A 172 -2.22 -23.76 -1.78
C ILE A 172 -0.70 -23.87 -1.78
N ASN A 173 -0.05 -23.30 -2.80
CA ASN A 173 1.39 -23.05 -2.80
C ASN A 173 1.67 -21.77 -2.03
N PHE A 174 2.38 -21.88 -0.91
CA PHE A 174 2.97 -20.75 -0.21
C PHE A 174 4.44 -20.63 -0.59
N ALA A 175 4.85 -19.47 -1.07
CA ALA A 175 6.24 -19.14 -1.32
C ALA A 175 6.65 -17.87 -0.57
N MET A 176 7.73 -17.94 0.19
CA MET A 176 8.42 -16.78 0.76
C MET A 176 9.76 -16.63 0.07
N LYS A 177 9.97 -15.52 -0.63
CA LYS A 177 11.23 -15.18 -1.30
C LYS A 177 11.80 -13.92 -0.65
N SER A 178 13.03 -14.01 -0.18
CA SER A 178 13.85 -12.90 0.30
C SER A 178 15.21 -12.99 -0.39
N LYS A 179 16.02 -11.93 -0.34
CA LYS A 179 17.33 -11.87 -1.01
C LYS A 179 18.25 -13.08 -0.76
N ARG A 180 18.11 -13.74 0.39
CA ARG A 180 18.99 -14.85 0.81
C ARG A 180 18.25 -16.16 1.07
N HIS A 181 16.92 -16.14 1.08
CA HIS A 181 16.12 -17.27 1.55
C HIS A 181 14.90 -17.43 0.66
N ILE A 182 14.71 -18.65 0.17
CA ILE A 182 13.49 -19.07 -0.50
C ILE A 182 12.93 -20.22 0.32
N LYS A 183 11.67 -20.11 0.70
CA LYS A 183 10.91 -21.14 1.37
C LYS A 183 9.64 -21.41 0.58
N ILE A 184 9.39 -22.66 0.25
CA ILE A 184 8.19 -23.09 -0.48
C ILE A 184 7.53 -24.17 0.36
N GLU A 185 6.24 -24.01 0.63
CA GLU A 185 5.42 -24.96 1.38
C GLU A 185 4.12 -25.21 0.60
N ARG A 186 3.61 -26.44 0.69
CA ARG A 186 2.32 -26.83 0.13
C ARG A 186 1.34 -27.04 1.27
N ILE A 187 0.21 -26.34 1.24
CA ILE A 187 -0.82 -26.38 2.27
C ILE A 187 -2.03 -27.10 1.68
N GLN A 188 -2.34 -28.30 2.20
CA GLN A 188 -3.46 -29.12 1.73
C GLN A 188 -4.80 -28.40 1.94
N GLY A 189 -5.60 -28.28 0.88
CA GLY A 189 -6.88 -27.60 0.87
C GLY A 189 -6.81 -26.10 1.22
N GLY A 190 -7.94 -25.43 1.15
CA GLY A 190 -8.11 -24.06 1.62
C GLY A 190 -8.37 -23.02 0.53
N ASP A 191 -8.76 -21.84 0.99
CA ASP A 191 -9.02 -20.66 0.18
C ASP A 191 -7.84 -19.66 0.30
N GLU A 192 -7.41 -19.06 -0.81
CA GLU A 192 -6.30 -18.10 -0.85
C GLU A 192 -6.55 -16.87 0.04
N HIS A 193 -7.80 -16.43 0.13
CA HIS A 193 -8.21 -15.33 0.97
C HIS A 193 -8.03 -15.67 2.45
N GLU A 194 -8.54 -16.83 2.88
CA GLU A 194 -8.38 -17.28 4.27
C GLU A 194 -6.90 -17.47 4.63
N ALA A 195 -6.11 -18.04 3.71
CA ALA A 195 -4.68 -18.18 3.88
C ALA A 195 -3.96 -16.83 3.98
N MET A 196 -4.37 -15.83 3.19
CA MET A 196 -3.81 -14.48 3.24
C MET A 196 -4.19 -13.76 4.53
N VAL A 197 -5.45 -13.87 4.98
CA VAL A 197 -5.90 -13.35 6.28
C VAL A 197 -5.10 -13.99 7.41
N PHE A 198 -4.87 -15.30 7.35
CA PHE A 198 -4.02 -16.00 8.32
C PHE A 198 -2.58 -15.49 8.29
N LEU A 199 -1.99 -15.34 7.11
CA LEU A 199 -0.63 -14.81 6.96
C LEU A 199 -0.53 -13.38 7.52
N MET A 200 -1.47 -12.50 7.18
CA MET A 200 -1.53 -11.13 7.69
C MET A 200 -1.70 -11.09 9.21
N ASN A 201 -2.52 -11.97 9.79
CA ASN A 201 -2.63 -12.10 11.25
C ASN A 201 -1.33 -12.64 11.89
N LYS A 202 -0.68 -13.61 11.26
CA LYS A 202 0.57 -14.19 11.76
C LYS A 202 1.71 -13.19 11.71
N LEU A 203 1.75 -12.37 10.66
CA LEU A 203 2.75 -11.34 10.46
C LEU A 203 2.44 -10.11 11.31
N PHE A 204 1.19 -9.63 11.37
CA PHE A 204 0.80 -8.32 11.89
C PHE A 204 -0.28 -8.28 12.98
N GLY A 205 -0.96 -9.39 13.26
CA GLY A 205 -2.19 -9.45 14.05
C GLY A 205 -2.08 -9.27 15.57
N LYS A 206 -0.88 -8.98 16.12
CA LYS A 206 -0.69 -8.76 17.57
C LYS A 206 -0.16 -7.37 17.89
N ARG A 207 -0.17 -6.46 16.93
CA ARG A 207 0.46 -5.14 17.10
C ARG A 207 -0.56 -4.13 17.61
N PRO A 208 -0.32 -3.51 18.79
CA PRO A 208 -1.24 -2.54 19.37
C PRO A 208 -1.07 -1.13 18.77
N GLN A 209 0.05 -0.86 18.08
CA GLN A 209 0.40 0.44 17.51
C GLN A 209 0.22 0.41 15.98
N PRO A 210 -0.17 1.54 15.35
CA PRO A 210 -0.13 1.67 13.90
C PRO A 210 1.28 1.40 13.36
N MET A 211 1.35 0.76 12.19
CA MET A 211 2.63 0.51 11.52
C MET A 211 3.00 1.71 10.66
N ASN A 212 4.24 2.18 10.79
CA ASN A 212 4.77 3.25 9.96
C ASN A 212 5.27 2.67 8.65
N ILE A 213 4.65 3.06 7.54
CA ILE A 213 4.94 2.54 6.21
C ILE A 213 5.18 3.72 5.27
N GLY A 214 6.41 3.86 4.77
CA GLY A 214 6.72 4.93 3.83
C GLY A 214 5.83 4.86 2.58
N TYR A 215 5.68 3.66 2.03
CA TYR A 215 4.89 3.40 0.83
C TYR A 215 3.96 2.20 0.97
N LEU A 216 2.65 2.43 0.81
CA LEU A 216 1.61 1.39 0.78
C LEU A 216 1.06 1.23 -0.64
N GLY A 217 1.16 0.04 -1.21
CA GLY A 217 0.55 -0.30 -2.51
C GLY A 217 -0.60 -1.28 -2.36
N ILE A 218 -1.70 -1.01 -3.05
CA ILE A 218 -2.85 -1.92 -3.18
C ILE A 218 -3.14 -2.12 -4.67
N GLU A 219 -2.78 -3.30 -5.16
CA GLU A 219 -2.87 -3.73 -6.54
C GLU A 219 -3.70 -5.01 -6.63
N ASN A 220 -4.35 -5.22 -7.78
CA ASN A 220 -5.23 -6.37 -8.07
C ASN A 220 -6.11 -6.79 -6.86
N LYS A 221 -6.71 -5.78 -6.21
CA LYS A 221 -7.38 -5.92 -4.91
C LYS A 221 -8.38 -7.09 -4.93
N PRO A 222 -8.33 -8.03 -3.99
CA PRO A 222 -9.43 -8.97 -3.78
C PRO A 222 -10.72 -8.23 -3.40
N GLU A 223 -11.87 -8.91 -3.47
CA GLU A 223 -13.17 -8.28 -3.14
C GLU A 223 -13.15 -7.66 -1.74
N VAL A 224 -12.61 -8.39 -0.76
CA VAL A 224 -12.37 -7.93 0.60
C VAL A 224 -10.87 -7.86 0.85
N LEU A 225 -10.39 -6.78 1.49
CA LEU A 225 -8.98 -6.68 1.87
C LEU A 225 -8.67 -7.66 3.00
N PRO A 226 -7.61 -8.48 2.90
CA PRO A 226 -7.28 -9.51 3.89
C PRO A 226 -6.57 -8.94 5.13
N PHE A 227 -6.90 -7.72 5.52
CA PHE A 227 -6.30 -7.05 6.69
C PHE A 227 -7.08 -7.38 7.97
N PRO A 228 -6.39 -7.69 9.08
CA PRO A 228 -7.02 -7.81 10.39
C PRO A 228 -7.72 -6.51 10.81
N GLU A 229 -8.85 -6.59 11.49
CA GLU A 229 -9.69 -5.42 11.83
C GLU A 229 -8.99 -4.35 12.67
N HIS A 230 -8.03 -4.75 13.50
CA HIS A 230 -7.28 -3.85 14.38
C HIS A 230 -6.06 -3.22 13.72
N LEU A 231 -5.70 -3.66 12.50
CA LEU A 231 -4.50 -3.19 11.82
C LEU A 231 -4.67 -1.75 11.38
N ARG A 232 -3.68 -0.90 11.67
CA ARG A 232 -3.65 0.49 11.22
C ARG A 232 -2.30 0.84 10.61
N PHE A 233 -2.31 1.68 9.59
CA PHE A 233 -1.14 2.13 8.85
C PHE A 233 -0.99 3.64 8.96
N LEU A 234 0.16 4.09 9.41
CA LEU A 234 0.63 5.46 9.25
C LEU A 234 1.45 5.51 7.98
N ILE A 235 1.01 6.26 6.97
CA ILE A 235 1.63 6.24 5.64
C ILE A 235 1.95 7.63 5.11
N ASP A 236 3.00 7.72 4.29
CA ASP A 236 3.32 8.93 3.53
C ASP A 236 2.77 8.83 2.10
N ASP A 237 3.01 7.69 1.44
CA ASP A 237 2.71 7.44 0.03
C ASP A 237 1.73 6.27 -0.16
N LEU A 238 0.79 6.42 -1.11
CA LEU A 238 -0.23 5.41 -1.43
C LEU A 238 -0.30 5.11 -2.94
N LYS A 239 -0.18 3.84 -3.33
CA LYS A 239 -0.50 3.36 -4.69
C LYS A 239 -1.82 2.60 -4.72
N ILE A 240 -2.67 2.92 -5.69
CA ILE A 240 -3.96 2.27 -5.95
C ILE A 240 -4.20 2.08 -7.45
N ASN A 241 -5.12 1.18 -7.79
CA ASN A 241 -5.60 1.02 -9.17
C ASN A 241 -6.62 2.12 -9.56
N HIS A 242 -6.89 2.28 -10.87
CA HIS A 242 -7.83 3.28 -11.40
C HIS A 242 -9.27 3.21 -10.89
N ASN A 243 -9.69 2.12 -10.25
CA ASN A 243 -10.93 2.09 -9.47
C ASN A 243 -10.73 2.81 -8.13
N ALA A 244 -10.36 4.09 -8.21
CA ALA A 244 -9.76 4.82 -7.11
C ALA A 244 -10.74 5.04 -5.96
N GLU A 245 -12.00 5.38 -6.26
CA GLU A 245 -13.03 5.58 -5.23
C GLU A 245 -13.29 4.31 -4.42
N GLU A 246 -13.47 3.16 -5.08
CA GLU A 246 -13.68 1.88 -4.41
C GLU A 246 -12.44 1.45 -3.61
N SER A 247 -11.25 1.58 -4.21
CA SER A 247 -9.99 1.21 -3.56
C SER A 247 -9.73 2.06 -2.31
N LEU A 248 -9.99 3.38 -2.41
CA LEU A 248 -9.84 4.32 -1.29
C LEU A 248 -10.86 4.07 -0.19
N ASN A 249 -12.11 3.77 -0.55
CA ASN A 249 -13.15 3.40 0.44
C ASN A 249 -12.79 2.10 1.17
N ALA A 250 -12.22 1.11 0.46
CA ALA A 250 -11.81 -0.15 1.05
C ALA A 250 -10.61 0.01 2.00
N ILE A 251 -9.60 0.82 1.63
CA ILE A 251 -8.39 0.99 2.45
C ILE A 251 -8.55 2.00 3.59
N SER A 252 -9.44 2.99 3.45
CA SER A 252 -9.63 4.09 4.40
C SER A 252 -9.77 3.65 5.88
N PRO A 253 -10.54 2.58 6.22
CA PRO A 253 -10.66 2.12 7.61
C PRO A 253 -9.34 1.69 8.27
N PHE A 254 -8.33 1.35 7.46
CA PHE A 254 -7.03 0.88 7.91
C PHE A 254 -5.98 2.01 7.96
N LEU A 255 -6.30 3.21 7.51
CA LEU A 255 -5.37 4.34 7.51
C LEU A 255 -5.51 5.15 8.81
N ASP A 256 -4.38 5.44 9.43
CA ASP A 256 -4.33 6.32 10.60
C ASP A 256 -4.60 7.78 10.18
N PRO A 257 -5.44 8.54 10.91
CA PRO A 257 -5.73 9.94 10.59
C PRO A 257 -4.50 10.85 10.49
N HIS A 258 -3.39 10.52 11.17
CA HIS A 258 -2.16 11.30 11.11
C HIS A 258 -1.42 11.17 9.76
N SER A 259 -1.83 10.23 8.90
CA SER A 259 -1.29 10.10 7.53
C SER A 259 -1.73 11.24 6.61
N PHE A 260 -2.79 11.99 6.97
CA PHE A 260 -3.38 12.98 6.07
C PHE A 260 -2.91 14.41 6.35
N PRO A 261 -2.64 15.22 5.31
CA PRO A 261 -2.68 14.86 3.89
C PRO A 261 -1.49 13.97 3.48
N LEU A 262 -1.74 12.99 2.62
CA LEU A 262 -0.70 12.14 2.03
C LEU A 262 0.30 12.97 1.22
N ASP A 263 1.56 12.55 1.20
CA ASP A 263 2.57 13.20 0.37
C ASP A 263 2.33 12.90 -1.11
N THR A 264 2.16 11.63 -1.47
CA THR A 264 1.88 11.24 -2.86
C THR A 264 0.81 10.16 -2.96
N ILE A 265 -0.08 10.32 -3.94
CA ILE A 265 -0.97 9.24 -4.40
C ILE A 265 -0.60 8.88 -5.84
N LEU A 266 -0.24 7.61 -6.04
CA LEU A 266 0.01 7.03 -7.34
C LEU A 266 -1.22 6.20 -7.77
N ILE A 267 -1.79 6.54 -8.93
CA ILE A 267 -2.92 5.82 -9.52
C ILE A 267 -2.44 5.09 -10.76
N THR A 268 -2.50 3.75 -10.75
CA THR A 268 -2.00 2.91 -11.84
C THR A 268 -3.05 2.02 -12.50
N GLY A 269 -2.69 1.46 -13.67
CA GLY A 269 -3.42 0.36 -14.32
C GLY A 269 -4.05 0.76 -15.65
N THR A 270 -5.19 0.14 -15.99
CA THR A 270 -6.03 0.55 -17.14
C THR A 270 -7.29 1.26 -16.67
N ARG A 271 -7.50 2.50 -17.11
CA ARG A 271 -8.71 3.26 -16.76
C ARG A 271 -9.96 2.67 -17.44
N THR A 272 -10.95 2.29 -16.63
CA THR A 272 -12.25 1.78 -17.11
C THR A 272 -13.38 2.80 -16.88
N LYS A 273 -13.76 3.06 -15.62
CA LYS A 273 -14.81 4.01 -15.20
C LYS A 273 -14.55 4.57 -13.79
N GLY A 274 -13.46 5.32 -13.63
CA GLY A 274 -13.08 5.92 -12.33
C GLY A 274 -13.60 7.33 -12.12
N LYS A 275 -14.10 7.63 -10.91
CA LYS A 275 -14.23 9.00 -10.38
C LYS A 275 -13.01 9.29 -9.50
N TYR A 276 -12.49 10.51 -9.58
CA TYR A 276 -11.28 10.91 -8.86
C TYR A 276 -11.50 12.09 -7.89
N ASN A 277 -12.76 12.35 -7.53
CA ASN A 277 -13.16 13.42 -6.62
C ASN A 277 -13.13 12.99 -5.14
N HIS A 278 -12.46 11.89 -4.84
CA HIS A 278 -12.34 11.37 -3.48
C HIS A 278 -11.50 12.31 -2.60
N LYS A 279 -11.90 12.52 -1.34
CA LYS A 279 -11.26 13.49 -0.43
C LYS A 279 -9.76 13.26 -0.26
N ILE A 280 -9.35 11.99 -0.16
CA ILE A 280 -7.94 11.60 -0.03
C ILE A 280 -7.12 12.06 -1.25
N ILE A 281 -7.66 11.89 -2.47
CA ILE A 281 -7.03 12.38 -3.71
C ILE A 281 -6.92 13.89 -3.70
N GLN A 282 -8.02 14.57 -3.36
CA GLN A 282 -8.11 16.03 -3.42
C GLN A 282 -7.23 16.74 -2.39
N SER A 283 -6.91 16.08 -1.27
CA SER A 283 -6.06 16.62 -0.21
C SER A 283 -4.58 16.28 -0.37
N ALA A 284 -4.21 15.33 -1.23
CA ALA A 284 -2.82 14.89 -1.37
C ALA A 284 -1.93 16.01 -1.90
N ARG A 285 -0.64 15.99 -1.52
CA ARG A 285 0.31 17.01 -1.95
C ARG A 285 0.73 16.81 -3.40
N ASN A 286 0.88 15.55 -3.81
CA ASN A 286 1.25 15.16 -5.17
C ASN A 286 0.29 14.05 -5.68
N ILE A 287 -0.12 14.17 -6.94
CA ILE A 287 -0.88 13.13 -7.64
C ILE A 287 -0.06 12.66 -8.82
N GLU A 288 0.18 11.36 -8.90
CA GLU A 288 0.81 10.71 -10.04
C GLU A 288 -0.15 9.72 -10.67
N ILE A 289 -0.18 9.71 -11.99
CA ILE A 289 -1.06 8.84 -12.76
C ILE A 289 -0.20 8.09 -13.78
N VAL A 290 -0.32 6.77 -13.79
CA VAL A 290 0.27 5.90 -14.81
C VAL A 290 -0.86 5.07 -15.43
N ASP A 291 -1.30 5.44 -16.63
CA ASP A 291 -2.41 4.79 -17.32
C ASP A 291 -1.96 4.15 -18.64
N PHE A 292 -2.06 2.83 -18.70
CA PHE A 292 -1.72 2.06 -19.89
C PHE A 292 -2.86 2.02 -20.92
N SER A 293 -4.02 2.58 -20.57
CA SER A 293 -5.18 2.58 -21.45
C SER A 293 -5.02 3.55 -22.63
N SER A 294 -5.57 3.14 -23.77
CA SER A 294 -5.71 3.99 -24.95
C SER A 294 -7.11 4.62 -25.07
N TYR A 295 -7.91 4.60 -24.00
CA TYR A 295 -9.36 4.87 -24.12
C TYR A 295 -9.73 6.35 -23.99
N CYS A 296 -9.10 7.08 -23.06
CA CYS A 296 -9.52 8.45 -22.77
C CYS A 296 -8.37 9.34 -22.28
N SER A 297 -8.54 10.65 -22.45
CA SER A 297 -7.60 11.66 -21.99
C SER A 297 -7.77 11.93 -20.49
N TRP A 298 -6.65 12.17 -19.81
CA TRP A 298 -6.63 12.56 -18.39
C TRP A 298 -6.82 14.05 -18.16
N MET A 299 -6.67 14.88 -19.21
CA MET A 299 -6.63 16.34 -19.05
C MET A 299 -7.89 16.91 -18.39
N THR A 300 -9.07 16.31 -18.67
CA THR A 300 -10.32 16.70 -18.00
C THR A 300 -10.32 16.36 -16.51
N ALA A 301 -9.81 15.17 -16.13
CA ALA A 301 -9.71 14.80 -14.72
C ALA A 301 -8.66 15.66 -13.98
N VAL A 302 -7.54 15.96 -14.64
CA VAL A 302 -6.50 16.86 -14.09
C VAL A 302 -7.05 18.25 -13.81
N GLN A 303 -7.94 18.75 -14.67
CA GLN A 303 -8.60 20.04 -14.47
C GLN A 303 -9.47 20.06 -13.20
N GLU A 304 -10.04 18.93 -12.81
CA GLU A 304 -10.89 18.78 -11.61
C GLU A 304 -10.08 18.61 -10.32
N PHE A 305 -8.78 18.26 -10.38
CA PHE A 305 -7.95 18.14 -9.18
C PHE A 305 -7.68 19.48 -8.52
N HIS A 306 -7.92 19.56 -7.21
CA HIS A 306 -7.50 20.69 -6.38
C HIS A 306 -6.00 20.66 -6.01
N CYS A 307 -5.34 19.52 -6.24
CA CYS A 307 -3.92 19.36 -5.99
C CYS A 307 -3.08 20.28 -6.89
N ASN A 308 -2.02 20.85 -6.30
CA ASN A 308 -1.10 21.75 -6.98
C ASN A 308 0.01 21.01 -7.74
N GLN A 309 0.29 19.74 -7.44
CA GLN A 309 1.35 18.97 -8.10
C GLN A 309 0.74 17.73 -8.75
N VAL A 310 0.71 17.69 -10.08
CA VAL A 310 0.12 16.58 -10.82
C VAL A 310 1.07 16.14 -11.93
N HIS A 311 1.38 14.85 -11.99
CA HIS A 311 2.10 14.23 -13.10
C HIS A 311 1.23 13.14 -13.74
N VAL A 312 1.13 13.16 -15.06
CA VAL A 312 0.37 12.17 -15.82
C VAL A 312 1.25 11.52 -16.86
N GLN A 313 1.38 10.20 -16.74
CA GLN A 313 1.94 9.36 -17.76
C GLN A 313 0.85 8.45 -18.31
N ALA A 314 0.46 8.65 -19.56
CA ALA A 314 -0.63 7.89 -20.16
C ALA A 314 -0.35 7.54 -21.61
N ASN A 315 -0.72 6.33 -22.02
CA ASN A 315 -0.60 5.88 -23.42
C ASN A 315 -1.45 6.76 -24.36
N MET A 316 -2.64 7.17 -23.93
CA MET A 316 -3.48 8.13 -24.66
C MET A 316 -3.16 9.58 -24.27
N PHE A 317 -2.23 10.20 -25.00
CA PHE A 317 -1.99 11.64 -24.91
C PHE A 317 -2.50 12.37 -26.16
N ARG A 318 -3.38 13.37 -25.96
CA ARG A 318 -3.95 14.20 -27.04
C ARG A 318 -3.51 15.66 -26.88
N PRO A 319 -2.70 16.20 -27.82
CA PRO A 319 -2.28 17.59 -27.79
C PRO A 319 -3.42 18.60 -27.65
N ALA A 320 -4.55 18.34 -28.34
CA ALA A 320 -5.71 19.22 -28.29
C ALA A 320 -6.32 19.33 -26.88
N ASP A 321 -6.29 18.24 -26.10
CA ASP A 321 -6.84 18.26 -24.75
C ASP A 321 -5.87 18.91 -23.75
N PHE A 322 -4.55 18.77 -23.98
CA PHE A 322 -3.54 19.48 -23.20
C PHE A 322 -3.61 21.01 -23.44
N ILE A 323 -3.81 21.44 -24.70
CA ILE A 323 -4.02 22.85 -25.02
C ILE A 323 -5.29 23.39 -24.37
N LYS A 324 -6.39 22.63 -24.32
CA LYS A 324 -7.60 23.04 -23.57
C LYS A 324 -7.33 23.19 -22.07
N LEU A 325 -6.53 22.30 -21.48
CA LEU A 325 -6.13 22.42 -20.08
C LEU A 325 -5.32 23.71 -19.86
N MET A 326 -4.37 24.02 -20.73
CA MET A 326 -3.61 25.27 -20.70
C MET A 326 -4.54 26.50 -20.82
N GLU A 327 -5.47 26.51 -21.78
CA GLU A 327 -6.46 27.58 -21.94
C GLU A 327 -7.37 27.74 -20.71
N ALA A 328 -7.73 26.64 -20.06
CA ALA A 328 -8.49 26.65 -18.81
C ALA A 328 -7.70 27.29 -17.66
N LEU A 329 -6.39 27.01 -17.55
CA LEU A 329 -5.51 27.65 -16.56
C LEU A 329 -5.26 29.13 -16.85
N ILE A 330 -5.22 29.53 -18.13
CA ILE A 330 -5.15 30.95 -18.51
C ILE A 330 -6.45 31.67 -18.12
N ARG A 331 -7.61 31.03 -18.31
CA ARG A 331 -8.90 31.64 -17.96
C ARG A 331 -9.12 31.71 -16.44
N CYS A 332 -8.73 30.65 -15.75
CA CYS A 332 -8.92 30.46 -14.31
C CYS A 332 -7.58 30.02 -13.69
N PRO A 333 -6.66 30.97 -13.42
CA PRO A 333 -5.35 30.66 -12.85
C PRO A 333 -5.48 30.02 -11.47
N ARG A 334 -4.72 28.95 -11.27
CA ARG A 334 -4.54 28.31 -9.96
C ARG A 334 -3.57 29.12 -9.09
N GLU A 335 -3.24 28.58 -7.93
CA GLU A 335 -2.29 29.17 -7.00
C GLU A 335 -0.88 29.21 -7.61
N ALA A 336 -0.07 30.18 -7.19
CA ALA A 336 1.33 30.19 -7.61
C ALA A 336 2.04 28.96 -7.00
N GLY A 337 2.89 28.31 -7.78
CA GLY A 337 3.51 27.03 -7.44
C GLY A 337 2.71 25.81 -7.90
N THR A 338 1.54 25.97 -8.51
CA THR A 338 0.90 24.85 -9.22
C THR A 338 1.80 24.38 -10.36
N PHE A 339 2.01 23.07 -10.45
CA PHE A 339 2.81 22.37 -11.45
C PHE A 339 2.03 21.16 -11.96
N ILE A 340 1.84 21.13 -13.28
CA ILE A 340 1.19 20.04 -13.99
C ILE A 340 2.13 19.57 -15.08
N SER A 341 2.41 18.28 -15.13
CA SER A 341 3.27 17.68 -16.14
C SER A 341 2.58 16.49 -16.79
N ALA A 342 2.88 16.28 -18.07
CA ALA A 342 2.38 15.13 -18.81
C ALA A 342 3.47 14.52 -19.68
N GLY A 343 3.62 13.20 -19.57
CA GLY A 343 4.55 12.42 -20.37
C GLY A 343 4.13 12.30 -21.83
N VAL A 344 5.09 12.48 -22.74
CA VAL A 344 4.93 12.47 -24.20
C VAL A 344 6.11 11.76 -24.87
N ASP A 345 5.81 10.70 -25.63
CA ASP A 345 6.86 9.89 -26.27
C ASP A 345 7.46 10.51 -27.53
N LYS A 346 6.64 11.26 -28.29
CA LYS A 346 6.96 11.70 -29.66
C LYS A 346 7.35 13.17 -29.71
N TYR A 347 8.48 13.45 -30.34
CA TYR A 347 8.98 14.82 -30.57
C TYR A 347 7.93 15.70 -31.28
N GLU A 348 7.30 15.20 -32.36
CA GLU A 348 6.35 15.98 -33.17
C GLU A 348 5.10 16.37 -32.38
N THR A 349 4.81 15.62 -31.31
CA THR A 349 3.67 15.89 -30.43
C THR A 349 3.98 17.06 -29.50
N VAL A 350 5.20 17.10 -28.95
CA VAL A 350 5.69 18.23 -28.15
C VAL A 350 5.81 19.49 -29.01
N GLU A 351 6.43 19.39 -30.19
CA GLU A 351 6.57 20.50 -31.14
C GLU A 351 5.20 21.11 -31.48
N ARG A 352 4.20 20.28 -31.77
CA ARG A 352 2.84 20.73 -32.07
C ARG A 352 2.21 21.50 -30.90
N ILE A 353 2.48 21.11 -29.65
CA ILE A 353 1.97 21.83 -28.48
C ILE A 353 2.64 23.20 -28.39
N MET A 354 3.98 23.25 -28.51
CA MET A 354 4.74 24.50 -28.41
C MET A 354 4.36 25.49 -29.50
N VAL A 355 4.20 25.04 -30.76
CA VAL A 355 3.76 25.88 -31.88
C VAL A 355 2.35 26.41 -31.65
N LYS A 356 1.40 25.54 -31.29
CA LYS A 356 0.01 25.97 -31.04
C LYS A 356 -0.12 26.92 -29.86
N ALA A 357 0.70 26.77 -28.83
CA ALA A 357 0.72 27.69 -27.70
C ALA A 357 1.16 29.11 -28.14
N LYS A 358 2.15 29.21 -29.04
CA LYS A 358 2.58 30.50 -29.63
C LYS A 358 1.52 31.13 -30.53
N GLU A 359 0.77 30.32 -31.29
CA GLU A 359 -0.28 30.82 -32.21
C GLU A 359 -1.55 31.27 -31.48
N ASN A 360 -1.97 30.54 -30.43
CA ASN A 360 -3.26 30.77 -29.77
C ASN A 360 -3.25 31.89 -28.74
N VAL A 361 -2.08 32.37 -28.30
CA VAL A 361 -1.97 33.31 -27.18
C VAL A 361 -1.34 34.63 -27.65
N PRO A 362 -2.02 35.78 -27.51
CA PRO A 362 -1.59 37.04 -28.12
C PRO A 362 -0.33 37.67 -27.50
N MET A 363 0.10 37.22 -26.33
CA MET A 363 1.27 37.77 -25.62
C MET A 363 2.10 36.66 -24.97
N VAL A 364 2.84 35.90 -25.79
CA VAL A 364 3.80 34.90 -25.29
C VAL A 364 5.19 35.52 -25.25
N ASN A 365 5.78 35.59 -24.07
CA ASN A 365 7.20 35.90 -23.91
C ASN A 365 8.00 34.60 -23.90
N VAL A 366 9.27 34.67 -24.28
CA VAL A 366 10.21 33.54 -24.11
C VAL A 366 11.15 33.90 -22.97
N ASP A 367 11.32 33.00 -22.01
CA ASP A 367 12.30 33.17 -20.94
C ASP A 367 13.72 33.10 -21.54
N GLU A 368 14.53 34.14 -21.32
CA GLU A 368 15.90 34.21 -21.81
C GLU A 368 16.90 33.54 -20.86
N GLU A 369 16.55 33.41 -19.57
CA GLU A 369 17.41 32.89 -18.52
C GLU A 369 17.22 31.38 -18.33
N PHE A 370 15.98 30.93 -18.33
CA PHE A 370 15.65 29.51 -18.17
C PHE A 370 15.40 28.84 -19.51
N LYS A 371 16.00 27.66 -19.70
CA LYS A 371 15.81 26.83 -20.89
C LYS A 371 15.21 25.49 -20.51
N GLY A 372 14.36 24.97 -21.37
CA GLY A 372 13.80 23.62 -21.27
C GLY A 372 14.86 22.54 -21.53
N CYS A 373 14.59 21.62 -22.45
CA CYS A 373 15.56 20.62 -22.87
C CYS A 373 16.33 21.05 -24.14
N PRO A 374 17.44 20.37 -24.51
CA PRO A 374 18.20 20.70 -25.72
C PRO A 374 17.36 20.70 -27.00
N ASP A 375 16.37 19.81 -27.10
CA ASP A 375 15.48 19.67 -28.25
C ASP A 375 14.39 20.76 -28.29
N PHE A 376 13.99 21.26 -27.11
CA PHE A 376 12.97 22.29 -26.94
C PHE A 376 13.45 23.33 -25.91
N PRO A 377 14.36 24.23 -26.30
CA PRO A 377 14.99 25.15 -25.35
C PRO A 377 14.04 26.25 -24.89
N ASP A 378 13.05 26.60 -25.70
CA ASP A 378 12.12 27.70 -25.43
C ASP A 378 11.23 27.40 -24.21
N VAL A 379 11.16 28.35 -23.28
CA VAL A 379 10.19 28.36 -22.19
C VAL A 379 9.24 29.52 -22.43
N LEU A 380 7.97 29.17 -22.67
CA LEU A 380 6.92 30.12 -23.03
C LEU A 380 6.28 30.66 -21.76
N LEU A 381 6.38 31.96 -21.54
CA LEU A 381 5.77 32.68 -20.43
C LEU A 381 4.52 33.41 -20.92
N ILE A 382 3.38 32.99 -20.39
CA ILE A 382 2.06 33.51 -20.75
C ILE A 382 1.53 34.33 -19.57
N PRO A 383 1.38 35.66 -19.69
CA PRO A 383 0.78 36.48 -18.64
C PRO A 383 -0.67 36.05 -18.43
N VAL A 384 -1.03 35.74 -17.18
CA VAL A 384 -2.40 35.33 -16.82
C VAL A 384 -3.09 36.41 -15.99
N THR A 385 -2.38 36.99 -15.02
CA THR A 385 -2.82 38.14 -14.23
C THR A 385 -1.69 39.16 -14.12
N LYS A 386 -1.90 40.26 -13.39
CA LYS A 386 -0.85 41.27 -13.16
C LYS A 386 0.33 40.75 -12.33
N ASP A 387 0.09 39.72 -11.55
CA ASP A 387 0.98 39.13 -10.55
C ASP A 387 1.34 37.66 -10.86
N LYS A 388 0.77 37.06 -11.91
CA LYS A 388 1.02 35.66 -12.28
C LYS A 388 1.22 35.45 -13.77
N GLN A 389 2.08 34.49 -14.07
CA GLN A 389 2.32 33.99 -15.43
C GLN A 389 2.28 32.45 -15.44
N LEU A 390 1.86 31.88 -16.56
CA LEU A 390 1.90 30.45 -16.82
C LEU A 390 3.12 30.15 -17.69
N ALA A 391 4.03 29.33 -17.18
CA ALA A 391 5.17 28.82 -17.92
C ALA A 391 4.79 27.49 -18.60
N LEU A 392 5.10 27.38 -19.90
CA LEU A 392 5.01 26.16 -20.69
C LEU A 392 6.40 25.81 -21.24
N TYR A 393 6.89 24.63 -20.94
CA TYR A 393 8.18 24.14 -21.42
C TYR A 393 8.21 22.62 -21.46
N ALA A 394 9.19 22.07 -22.17
CA ALA A 394 9.43 20.64 -22.21
C ALA A 394 10.73 20.27 -21.49
N THR A 395 10.74 19.09 -20.86
CA THR A 395 11.92 18.47 -20.26
C THR A 395 12.18 17.13 -20.90
N HIS A 396 13.45 16.73 -20.97
CA HIS A 396 13.84 15.40 -21.45
C HIS A 396 13.95 14.46 -20.25
N ASN A 397 13.26 13.32 -20.31
CA ASN A 397 13.33 12.32 -19.26
C ASN A 397 14.57 11.44 -19.50
N LEU A 398 15.54 11.51 -18.60
CA LEU A 398 16.80 10.75 -18.70
C LEU A 398 16.72 9.35 -18.05
N GLY A 399 15.51 8.88 -17.74
CA GLY A 399 15.27 7.63 -17.02
C GLY A 399 15.50 6.36 -17.86
N ARG A 400 16.20 5.38 -17.28
CA ARG A 400 16.32 4.01 -17.81
C ARG A 400 15.01 3.25 -17.53
N TYR A 401 14.61 2.42 -18.48
CA TYR A 401 13.50 1.46 -18.44
C TYR A 401 13.19 0.94 -17.03
N THR A 402 11.95 1.09 -16.57
CA THR A 402 11.39 0.25 -15.50
C THR A 402 10.75 -0.99 -16.14
N TYR A 403 10.50 -2.04 -15.36
CA TYR A 403 9.98 -3.35 -15.82
C TYR A 403 8.71 -3.25 -16.70
N ASP A 404 7.93 -2.17 -16.54
CA ASP A 404 6.69 -1.92 -17.30
C ASP A 404 6.90 -1.13 -18.62
N GLY A 405 8.15 -0.88 -19.02
CA GLY A 405 8.51 -0.53 -20.40
C GLY A 405 8.12 0.86 -20.92
N HIS A 406 7.48 1.71 -20.13
CA HIS A 406 7.03 3.02 -20.60
C HIS A 406 7.58 4.12 -19.68
N PHE A 407 8.72 4.68 -20.03
CA PHE A 407 9.02 6.07 -19.67
C PHE A 407 8.84 6.92 -20.91
N SER A 408 8.08 8.01 -20.79
CA SER A 408 7.93 8.92 -21.91
C SER A 408 9.23 9.68 -22.16
N THR A 409 9.57 9.91 -23.44
CA THR A 409 10.82 10.58 -23.81
C THR A 409 10.89 12.01 -23.27
N TYR A 410 9.75 12.70 -23.28
CA TYR A 410 9.63 14.10 -22.85
C TYR A 410 8.50 14.25 -21.85
N ASP A 411 8.62 15.22 -20.95
CA ASP A 411 7.46 15.78 -20.24
C ASP A 411 7.16 17.16 -20.80
N VAL A 412 5.87 17.44 -21.00
CA VAL A 412 5.39 18.80 -21.25
C VAL A 412 4.83 19.35 -19.94
N ASN A 413 5.35 20.49 -19.52
CA ASN A 413 5.13 21.05 -18.18
C ASN A 413 4.37 22.38 -18.26
N LEU A 414 3.43 22.56 -17.33
CA LEU A 414 2.68 23.79 -17.08
C LEU A 414 2.92 24.21 -15.64
N CYS A 415 3.47 25.40 -15.42
CA CYS A 415 3.75 25.93 -14.09
C CYS A 415 3.17 27.33 -13.89
N VAL A 416 2.42 27.55 -12.82
CA VAL A 416 1.92 28.87 -12.45
C VAL A 416 2.97 29.57 -11.57
N LEU A 417 3.55 30.65 -12.08
CA LEU A 417 4.58 31.44 -11.42
C LEU A 417 4.00 32.75 -10.90
N SER A 418 4.53 33.23 -9.77
CA SER A 418 4.32 34.61 -9.30
C SER A 418 5.37 35.53 -9.93
N ILE A 419 4.99 36.76 -10.27
CA ILE A 419 5.85 37.80 -10.84
C ILE A 419 6.45 38.68 -9.74
#